data_AF-A0AA96ZT24-F1
#
_entry.id   AF-A0AA96ZT24-F1
#
_cell.length_a   1.000
_cell.length_b   1.000
_cell.length_c   1.000
_cell.angle_alpha   90.00
_cell.angle_beta   90.00
_cell.angle_gamma   90.00
#
_symmetry.space_group_name_H-M   'P 1'
#
loop_
_entity.id
_entity.type
_entity.pdbx_description
1 polymer ?
#
loop_
_entity_poly.entity_id
_entity_poly.type
_entity_poly.pdbx_seq_one_letter_code
_entity_poly.pdbx_strand_id
1 'polypeptide(L)'
;MISEGGSCGFVNYYSGKFWSGGHNYTLDENDDLDTFYLKSILESKQEKLYKLGVGSSLLNIQKHAIENFIVEIPKFQEQTVIGQFFHILDEQITTQDLKLGQLKQLKTAYLQKMFV
;
A
#
# COMPACT_ATOMS: atom_id res chain seq x y z
N MET A 1 -1.76 -4.20 -5.58
CA MET A 1 -0.56 -4.30 -6.45
C MET A 1 0.64 -4.68 -5.58
N ILE A 2 1.51 -5.55 -6.07
CA ILE A 2 2.83 -5.82 -5.48
C ILE A 2 3.89 -5.50 -6.53
N SER A 3 4.90 -4.71 -6.17
CA SER A 3 5.99 -4.40 -7.09
C SER A 3 6.87 -5.65 -7.33
N GLU A 4 7.10 -6.00 -8.59
CA GLU A 4 8.00 -7.11 -8.95
C GLU A 4 9.46 -6.67 -8.78
N GLY A 5 9.81 -5.48 -9.28
CA GLY A 5 11.20 -5.01 -9.36
C GLY A 5 11.37 -3.53 -8.95
N GLY A 6 12.63 -3.10 -8.79
CA GLY A 6 12.92 -1.77 -8.23
C GLY A 6 12.61 -1.74 -6.72
N SER A 7 11.45 -1.22 -6.33
CA SER A 7 10.90 -1.35 -4.97
C SER A 7 10.26 -2.74 -4.75
N CYS A 8 11.00 -3.77 -5.15
CA CYS A 8 10.64 -5.18 -5.15
C CYS A 8 9.94 -5.59 -3.84
N GLY A 9 8.70 -6.08 -3.92
CA GLY A 9 7.87 -6.50 -2.79
C GLY A 9 6.94 -5.44 -2.20
N PHE A 10 7.06 -4.17 -2.62
CA PHE A 10 6.21 -3.09 -2.10
C PHE A 10 4.72 -3.32 -2.43
N VAL A 11 3.88 -3.31 -1.39
CA VAL A 11 2.43 -3.42 -1.52
C VAL A 11 1.84 -2.04 -1.70
N ASN A 12 0.93 -1.88 -2.66
CA ASN A 12 0.16 -0.65 -2.80
C ASN A 12 -1.28 -0.93 -3.26
N TYR A 13 -2.17 -0.04 -2.84
CA TYR A 13 -3.57 0.00 -3.25
C TYR A 13 -3.83 1.25 -4.09
N TYR A 14 -4.61 1.09 -5.16
CA TYR A 14 -5.04 2.17 -6.02
C TYR A 14 -6.55 2.17 -6.09
N SER A 15 -7.18 3.29 -5.71
CA SER A 15 -8.60 3.50 -5.93
C SER A 15 -8.84 3.93 -7.38
N GLY A 16 -9.68 3.19 -8.11
CA GLY A 16 -10.06 3.51 -9.49
C GLY A 16 -9.08 3.01 -10.55
N LYS A 17 -9.15 3.59 -11.76
CA LYS A 17 -8.34 3.15 -12.90
C LYS A 17 -6.89 3.57 -12.73
N PHE A 18 -5.96 2.64 -12.92
CA PHE A 18 -4.53 2.88 -12.91
C PHE A 18 -3.83 2.07 -13.99
N TRP A 19 -2.58 2.43 -14.29
CA TRP A 19 -1.72 1.70 -15.22
C TRP A 19 -0.76 0.79 -14.46
N SER A 20 -0.92 -0.53 -14.59
CA SER A 20 0.03 -1.50 -14.04
C SER A 20 1.09 -1.82 -15.10
N GLY A 21 2.28 -1.24 -14.97
CA GLY A 21 3.42 -1.55 -15.86
C GLY A 21 3.95 -2.98 -15.68
N GLY A 22 4.86 -3.40 -16.57
CA GLY A 22 5.34 -4.79 -16.67
C GLY A 22 6.20 -5.34 -15.51
N HIS A 23 6.50 -4.53 -14.49
CA HIS A 23 7.21 -4.94 -13.28
C HIS A 23 6.34 -4.85 -12.03
N ASN A 24 5.05 -5.15 -12.19
CA ASN A 24 4.08 -5.15 -11.10
C ASN A 24 3.15 -6.35 -11.23
N TYR A 25 2.85 -6.96 -10.09
CA TYR A 25 1.78 -7.93 -9.97
C TYR A 25 0.50 -7.20 -9.53
N THR A 26 -0.52 -7.24 -10.37
CA THR A 26 -1.87 -6.79 -9.99
C THR A 26 -2.65 -7.98 -9.46
N LEU A 27 -3.35 -7.75 -8.35
CA LEU A 27 -4.25 -8.73 -7.76
C LEU A 27 -5.66 -8.29 -8.14
N ASP A 28 -6.42 -9.19 -8.75
CA ASP A 28 -7.80 -8.94 -9.15
C ASP A 28 -8.74 -9.08 -7.94
N GLU A 29 -9.88 -8.42 -8.03
CA GLU A 29 -10.95 -8.53 -7.04
C GLU A 29 -11.50 -9.96 -6.98
N ASN A 30 -11.95 -10.37 -5.80
CA ASN A 30 -12.51 -11.69 -5.55
C ASN A 30 -13.67 -11.57 -4.55
N ASP A 31 -14.80 -12.19 -4.87
CA ASP A 31 -16.04 -12.08 -4.08
C ASP A 31 -15.91 -12.61 -2.64
N ASP A 32 -14.98 -13.53 -2.39
CA ASP A 32 -14.73 -14.15 -1.07
C ASP A 32 -13.61 -13.45 -0.28
N LEU A 33 -13.02 -12.39 -0.83
CA LEU A 33 -11.86 -11.71 -0.25
C LEU A 33 -12.04 -10.19 -0.22
N ASP A 34 -12.11 -9.64 0.99
CA ASP A 34 -12.21 -8.18 1.16
C ASP A 34 -10.90 -7.50 0.72
N THR A 35 -11.01 -6.52 -0.19
CA THR A 35 -9.86 -5.80 -0.76
C THR A 35 -9.03 -5.05 0.28
N PHE A 36 -9.68 -4.44 1.27
CA PHE A 36 -8.98 -3.70 2.32
C PHE A 36 -8.32 -4.65 3.30
N TYR A 37 -8.95 -5.78 3.61
CA TYR A 37 -8.32 -6.85 4.36
C TYR A 37 -7.08 -7.38 3.64
N LEU A 38 -7.19 -7.70 2.34
CA LEU A 38 -6.07 -8.18 1.54
C LEU A 38 -4.91 -7.18 1.52
N LYS A 39 -5.21 -5.88 1.36
CA LYS A 39 -4.23 -4.81 1.48
C LYS A 39 -3.54 -4.88 2.85
N SER A 40 -4.32 -4.84 3.94
CA SER A 40 -3.79 -4.78 5.31
C SER A 40 -2.96 -6.01 5.68
N ILE A 41 -3.39 -7.22 5.29
CA ILE A 41 -2.63 -8.45 5.59
C ILE A 41 -1.32 -8.50 4.81
N LEU A 42 -1.31 -8.09 3.54
CA LEU A 42 -0.08 -8.03 2.74
C LEU A 42 0.90 -6.97 3.28
N GLU A 43 0.41 -5.78 3.61
CA GLU A 43 1.21 -4.72 4.25
C GLU A 43 1.76 -5.17 5.61
N SER A 44 0.99 -5.94 6.39
CA SER A 44 1.49 -6.51 7.67
C SER A 44 2.66 -7.49 7.48
N LYS A 45 2.81 -8.07 6.28
CA LYS A 45 3.89 -9.01 5.93
C LYS A 45 4.89 -8.38 4.95
N GLN A 46 4.92 -7.05 4.84
CA GLN A 46 5.75 -6.29 3.91
C GLN A 46 7.24 -6.70 3.97
N GLU A 47 7.79 -6.93 5.16
CA GLU A 47 9.18 -7.39 5.30
C GLU A 47 9.42 -8.78 4.68
N LYS A 48 8.43 -9.67 4.74
CA LYS A 48 8.53 -11.00 4.12
C LYS A 48 8.46 -10.89 2.60
N LEU A 49 7.60 -10.01 2.08
CA LEU A 49 7.51 -9.73 0.65
C LEU A 49 8.82 -9.14 0.10
N TYR A 50 9.44 -8.21 0.82
CA TYR A 50 10.77 -7.69 0.46
C TYR A 50 11.85 -8.78 0.39
N LYS A 51 11.77 -9.79 1.27
CA LYS A 51 12.73 -10.91 1.29
C LYS A 51 12.53 -11.92 0.15
N LEU A 52 11.45 -11.84 -0.62
CA LEU A 52 11.26 -12.65 -1.83
C LEU A 52 12.08 -12.13 -3.01
N GLY A 53 12.61 -10.91 -2.92
CA GLY A 53 13.46 -10.33 -3.95
C GLY A 53 14.75 -11.14 -4.13
N VAL A 54 15.03 -11.50 -5.38
CA VAL A 54 16.26 -12.17 -5.80
C VAL A 54 17.02 -11.31 -6.80
N GLY A 55 18.34 -11.44 -6.81
CA GLY A 55 19.24 -10.62 -7.62
C GLY A 55 20.18 -9.78 -6.75
N SER A 56 21.28 -9.30 -7.33
CA SER A 56 22.27 -8.47 -6.64
C SER A 56 22.05 -6.99 -6.93
N SER A 57 22.10 -6.61 -8.21
CA SER A 57 22.00 -5.20 -8.63
C SER A 57 20.57 -4.78 -8.96
N LEU A 58 19.73 -5.70 -9.45
CA LEU A 58 18.32 -5.48 -9.78
C LEU A 58 17.51 -6.58 -9.12
N LEU A 59 16.88 -6.24 -7.99
CA LEU A 59 16.01 -7.17 -7.29
C LEU A 59 14.70 -7.34 -8.06
N ASN A 60 14.29 -8.60 -8.23
CA ASN A 60 12.98 -8.95 -8.75
C ASN A 60 12.36 -10.10 -7.93
N ILE A 61 11.03 -10.14 -7.82
CA ILE A 61 10.31 -11.29 -7.28
C ILE A 61 9.92 -12.18 -8.45
N GLN A 62 10.16 -13.50 -8.34
CA GLN A 62 9.66 -14.42 -9.34
C GLN A 62 8.16 -14.68 -9.12
N LYS A 63 7.38 -14.77 -10.20
CA LYS A 63 5.92 -14.95 -10.12
C LYS A 63 5.50 -16.09 -9.18
N HIS A 64 6.19 -17.23 -9.27
CA HIS A 64 5.90 -18.39 -8.41
C HIS A 64 6.12 -18.11 -6.92
N ALA A 65 7.01 -17.18 -6.55
CA ALA A 65 7.26 -16.83 -5.16
C ALA A 65 6.09 -16.02 -4.57
N ILE A 66 5.43 -15.19 -5.38
CA ILE A 66 4.19 -14.50 -5.00
C ILE A 66 3.01 -15.48 -4.96
N GLU A 67 2.86 -16.34 -5.97
CA GLU A 67 1.77 -17.33 -6.03
C GLU A 67 1.81 -18.32 -4.85
N ASN A 68 3.00 -18.60 -4.31
CA ASN A 68 3.19 -19.45 -3.13
C ASN A 68 3.25 -18.67 -1.81
N PHE A 69 3.00 -17.37 -1.81
CA PHE A 69 3.01 -16.56 -0.59
C PHE A 69 1.73 -16.78 0.21
N ILE A 70 1.86 -17.39 1.39
CA ILE A 70 0.71 -17.78 2.23
C ILE A 70 0.34 -16.64 3.17
N VAL A 71 -0.95 -16.30 3.20
CA VAL A 71 -1.58 -15.39 4.16
C VAL A 71 -2.76 -16.07 4.84
N GLU A 72 -3.07 -15.65 6.06
CA GLU A 72 -4.26 -16.14 6.77
C GLU A 72 -5.53 -15.48 6.19
N ILE A 73 -6.57 -16.28 5.88
CA ILE A 73 -7.85 -15.79 5.35
C ILE A 73 -8.98 -16.23 6.30
N PRO A 74 -9.48 -15.34 7.19
CA PRO A 74 -10.58 -15.64 8.09
C PRO A 74 -11.93 -15.58 7.34
N LYS A 75 -13.05 -15.69 8.05
CA LYS A 75 -14.38 -15.56 7.45
C LYS A 75 -14.57 -14.14 6.90
N PHE A 76 -15.27 -14.01 5.78
CA PHE A 76 -15.48 -12.73 5.09
C PHE A 76 -15.96 -11.60 6.01
N GLN A 77 -16.89 -11.87 6.93
CA GLN A 77 -17.36 -10.86 7.90
C GLN A 77 -16.24 -10.29 8.78
N GLU A 78 -15.30 -11.12 9.22
CA GLU A 78 -14.15 -10.69 10.01
C GLU A 78 -13.15 -9.90 9.16
N GLN A 79 -12.93 -10.35 7.92
CA GLN A 79 -12.11 -9.63 6.94
C GLN A 79 -12.62 -8.19 6.76
N THR A 80 -13.92 -8.02 6.50
CA THR A 80 -14.53 -6.69 6.29
C THR A 80 -14.33 -5.79 7.49
N VAL A 81 -14.53 -6.29 8.72
CA VAL A 81 -14.35 -5.48 9.94
C VAL A 81 -12.88 -5.03 10.09
N ILE A 82 -11.93 -5.95 9.88
CA ILE A 82 -10.51 -5.65 9.99
C ILE A 82 -10.05 -4.69 8.87
N GLY A 83 -10.44 -4.98 7.63
CA GLY A 83 -10.10 -4.18 6.46
C GLY A 83 -10.63 -2.75 6.57
N GLN A 84 -11.90 -2.58 6.94
CA GLN A 84 -12.49 -1.27 7.17
C GLN A 84 -11.81 -0.49 8.29
N PHE A 85 -11.45 -1.17 9.39
CA PHE A 85 -10.76 -0.51 10.51
C PHE A 85 -9.43 0.13 10.06
N PHE A 86 -8.58 -0.63 9.36
CA PHE A 86 -7.30 -0.09 8.87
C PHE A 86 -7.48 0.92 7.75
N HIS A 87 -8.45 0.71 6.85
CA HIS A 87 -8.73 1.67 5.79
C HIS A 87 -9.13 3.05 6.35
N ILE A 88 -10.01 3.09 7.36
CA ILE A 88 -10.40 4.34 8.03
C ILE A 88 -9.19 5.02 8.70
N LEU A 89 -8.31 4.24 9.33
CA LEU A 89 -7.08 4.79 9.92
C LEU A 89 -6.17 5.42 8.86
N ASP A 90 -5.99 4.76 7.70
CA ASP A 90 -5.19 5.28 6.59
C ASP A 90 -5.79 6.58 6.02
N GLU A 91 -7.11 6.65 5.88
CA GLU A 91 -7.80 7.87 5.43
C GLU A 91 -7.63 9.03 6.43
N GLN A 92 -7.69 8.72 7.74
CA GLN A 92 -7.43 9.69 8.78
C GLN A 92 -5.98 10.18 8.73
N ILE A 93 -4.98 9.30 8.62
CA ILE A 93 -3.57 9.72 8.49
C ILE A 93 -3.39 10.63 7.27
N THR A 94 -3.94 10.23 6.11
CA THR A 94 -3.87 11.00 4.87
C THR A 94 -4.46 12.40 5.03
N THR A 95 -5.62 12.50 5.68
CA THR A 95 -6.29 13.78 5.95
C THR A 95 -5.45 14.68 6.86
N GLN A 96 -4.84 14.09 7.89
CA GLN A 96 -4.00 14.79 8.86
C GLN A 96 -2.73 15.33 8.19
N ASP A 97 -2.09 14.53 7.33
CA ASP A 97 -0.90 14.92 6.59
C ASP A 97 -1.18 16.04 5.59
N LEU A 98 -2.32 15.99 4.89
CA LEU A 98 -2.75 17.08 4.00
C LEU A 98 -2.92 18.39 4.78
N LYS A 99 -3.62 18.34 5.91
CA LYS A 99 -3.83 19.52 6.78
C LYS A 99 -2.51 20.06 7.31
N LEU A 100 -1.59 19.18 7.73
CA LEU A 100 -0.27 19.58 8.19
C LEU A 100 0.52 20.29 7.07
N GLY A 101 0.46 19.77 5.84
CA GLY A 101 1.07 20.37 4.66
C GLY A 101 0.53 21.79 4.40
N GLN A 102 -0.78 21.97 4.43
CA GLN A 102 -1.43 23.28 4.25
C GLN A 102 -1.02 24.27 5.34
N LEU A 103 -0.99 23.85 6.61
CA LEU A 103 -0.57 24.71 7.72
C LEU A 103 0.90 25.13 7.61
N LYS A 104 1.79 24.23 7.17
CA LYS A 104 3.20 24.56 6.91
C LYS A 104 3.33 25.62 5.81
N GLN A 105 2.59 25.47 4.71
CA GLN A 105 2.59 26.46 3.62
C GLN A 105 2.06 27.83 4.09
N LEU A 106 0.96 27.83 4.85
CA LEU A 106 0.37 29.06 5.38
C LEU A 106 1.32 29.78 6.34
N LYS A 107 1.97 29.04 7.24
CA LYS A 107 3.00 29.57 8.14
C LYS A 107 4.12 30.26 7.35
N THR A 108 4.63 29.62 6.30
CA THR A 108 5.69 30.21 5.45
C THR A 108 5.21 31.49 4.78
N ALA A 109 4.00 31.50 4.21
CA ALA A 109 3.44 32.68 3.56
C ALA A 109 3.25 33.86 4.54
N TYR A 110 2.80 33.60 5.77
CA TYR A 110 2.67 34.64 6.79
C TYR A 110 4.02 35.18 7.26
N LEU A 111 5.02 34.31 7.47
CA LEU A 111 6.36 34.76 7.83
C LEU A 111 6.98 35.63 6.72
N GLN A 112 6.79 35.27 5.46
CA GLN A 112 7.22 36.12 4.34
C GLN A 112 6.56 37.50 4.36
N LYS A 113 5.25 37.57 4.65
CA LYS A 113 4.52 38.85 4.76
C LYS A 113 4.87 39.68 6.00
N MET A 114 5.46 39.08 7.03
CA MET A 114 5.81 39.77 8.28
C MET A 114 7.20 40.42 8.24
N PHE A 115 8.12 39.87 7.44
CA PHE A 115 9.53 40.28 7.41
C PHE A 115 10.01 40.79 6.05
N VAL A 116 9.08 40.99 5.11
CA VAL A 116 9.25 41.72 3.83
C VAL A 116 8.24 42.86 3.84
#